data_AF-A0A8J4DTZ4-F1
#
_entry.id   AF-A0A8J4DTZ4-F1
#
_cell.length_a   1.000
_cell.length_b   1.000
_cell.length_c   1.000
_cell.angle_alpha   90.00
_cell.angle_beta   90.00
_cell.angle_gamma   90.00
#
_symmetry.space_group_name_H-M   'P 1'
#
loop_
_entity.id
_entity.type
_entity.pdbx_description
1 polymer ?
#
loop_
_entity_poly.entity_id
_entity_poly.type
_entity_poly.pdbx_seq_one_letter_code
_entity_poly.pdbx_strand_id
1 'polypeptide(L)' 'MLIDCETCTARGAGCADCALTALFTPPVEVEVLDRDELWAVEILTRAGFEVEVLEPHDEPVSPTLPLLPRTPRARRAS' A
#
# COMPACT_ATOMS: atom_id res chain seq x y z
N MET A 1 -18.09 -19.98 -12.43
CA MET A 1 -19.38 -19.39 -12.06
C MET A 1 -19.12 -17.93 -11.75
N LEU A 2 -19.75 -17.01 -12.47
CA LEU A 2 -19.62 -15.56 -12.28
C LEU A 2 -20.95 -15.05 -11.74
N ILE A 3 -20.92 -14.38 -10.60
CA ILE A 3 -22.08 -13.69 -10.05
C ILE A 3 -21.96 -12.24 -10.49
N ASP A 4 -22.92 -11.77 -11.28
CA ASP A 4 -22.99 -10.36 -11.66
C ASP A 4 -23.60 -9.57 -10.50
N CYS A 5 -22.72 -9.06 -9.65
CA CYS A 5 -23.10 -8.24 -8.51
C CYS A 5 -23.57 -6.84 -8.92
N GLU A 6 -23.33 -6.37 -10.14
CA GLU A 6 -23.74 -5.03 -10.58
C GLU A 6 -25.24 -4.95 -10.89
N THR A 7 -25.86 -6.07 -11.29
CA THR A 7 -27.30 -6.14 -11.61
C THR A 7 -28.13 -6.92 -10.59
N CYS A 8 -27.49 -7.44 -9.53
CA CYS A 8 -28.15 -8.27 -8.52
C CYS A 8 -29.18 -7.47 -7.71
N THR A 9 -30.46 -7.81 -7.84
CA THR A 9 -31.57 -7.14 -7.14
C THR A 9 -31.63 -7.44 -5.64
N ALA A 10 -30.90 -8.46 -5.17
CA ALA A 10 -30.72 -8.76 -3.75
C ALA A 10 -29.56 -7.97 -3.10
N ARG A 11 -28.80 -7.18 -3.88
CA ARG A 11 -27.70 -6.34 -3.40
C ARG A 11 -28.22 -5.33 -2.36
N GLY A 12 -27.47 -5.15 -1.27
CA GLY A 12 -27.92 -4.43 -0.08
C GLY A 12 -28.13 -5.41 1.08
N ALA A 13 -29.34 -5.43 1.67
CA ALA A 13 -29.63 -6.25 2.85
C ALA A 13 -29.38 -7.76 2.67
N GLY A 14 -29.54 -8.29 1.45
CA GLY A 14 -29.28 -9.70 1.15
C GLY A 14 -27.79 -10.05 1.05
N CYS A 15 -26.92 -9.07 0.84
CA CYS A 15 -25.48 -9.25 0.75
C CYS A 15 -24.74 -8.80 2.02
N ALA A 16 -25.36 -8.05 2.92
CA ALA A 16 -24.72 -7.48 4.11
C ALA A 16 -23.95 -8.51 4.96
N ASP A 17 -24.45 -9.76 5.06
CA ASP A 17 -23.80 -10.88 5.77
C ASP A 17 -23.22 -11.95 4.83
N CYS A 18 -23.12 -11.67 3.53
CA CYS A 18 -22.59 -12.59 2.52
C CYS A 18 -21.05 -12.48 2.43
N ALA A 19 -20.35 -13.60 2.23
CA ALA A 19 -18.90 -13.63 2.00
C ALA A 19 -18.43 -12.75 0.82
N LEU A 20 -19.35 -12.42 -0.11
CA LEU A 20 -19.07 -11.49 -1.21
C LEU A 20 -18.79 -10.07 -0.73
N THR A 21 -19.39 -9.61 0.38
CA THR A 21 -19.16 -8.25 0.91
C THR A 21 -17.71 -8.04 1.33
N ALA A 22 -17.05 -9.07 1.88
CA ALA A 22 -15.63 -9.01 2.21
C ALA A 22 -14.71 -8.80 0.97
N LEU A 23 -15.18 -9.13 -0.24
CA LEU A 23 -14.42 -8.91 -1.47
C LEU A 23 -14.56 -7.49 -2.02
N PHE A 24 -15.60 -6.75 -1.61
CA PHE A 24 -15.89 -5.41 -2.10
C PHE A 24 -15.60 -4.30 -1.09
N THR A 25 -15.47 -4.65 0.20
CA THR A 25 -14.94 -3.72 1.20
C THR A 25 -13.44 -3.57 0.95
N PRO A 26 -12.94 -2.36 0.63
CA PRO A 26 -11.51 -2.15 0.56
C PRO A 26 -10.90 -2.53 1.91
N PRO A 27 -9.75 -3.22 1.90
CA PRO A 27 -9.09 -3.55 3.15
C PRO A 27 -8.70 -2.21 3.82
N VAL A 28 -8.87 -2.14 5.14
CA VAL A 28 -8.89 -0.89 5.93
C VAL A 28 -7.64 -0.03 5.67
N GLU A 29 -6.53 -0.67 5.34
CA GLU A 29 -5.23 -0.09 5.04
C GLU A 29 -5.28 0.88 3.85
N VAL A 30 -6.19 0.68 2.89
CA VAL A 30 -6.34 1.56 1.70
C VAL A 30 -7.13 2.83 2.03
N GLU A 31 -7.99 2.80 3.04
CA GLU A 31 -8.76 3.98 3.48
C GLU A 31 -7.90 4.98 4.28
N VAL A 32 -6.73 4.54 4.77
CA VAL A 32 -5.81 5.38 5.56
C VAL A 32 -4.85 6.20 4.67
N LEU A 33 -4.66 5.80 3.41
CA LEU A 33 -3.72 6.46 2.51
C LEU A 33 -4.25 7.82 2.06
N ASP A 34 -3.40 8.84 2.12
CA ASP A 34 -3.70 10.12 1.53
C ASP A 34 -3.59 10.09 -0.01
N ARG A 35 -4.00 11.20 -0.65
CA ARG A 35 -3.99 11.29 -2.12
C ARG A 35 -2.61 11.11 -2.72
N ASP A 36 -1.57 11.66 -2.08
CA ASP A 36 -0.22 11.66 -2.61
C ASP A 36 0.41 10.26 -2.43
N GLU A 37 0.08 9.57 -1.32
CA GLU A 37 0.43 8.17 -1.07
C GLU A 37 -0.24 7.23 -2.10
N LEU A 38 -1.54 7.40 -2.37
CA LEU A 38 -2.25 6.65 -3.42
C LEU A 38 -1.60 6.84 -4.80
N TRP A 39 -1.22 8.07 -5.12
CA TRP A 39 -0.54 8.37 -6.37
C TRP A 39 0.84 7.70 -6.46
N ALA A 40 1.59 7.65 -5.35
CA ALA A 40 2.87 6.96 -5.29
C ALA A 40 2.72 5.46 -5.56
N VAL A 41 1.74 4.80 -4.93
CA VAL A 41 1.42 3.38 -5.17
C VAL A 41 1.10 3.12 -6.63
N GLU A 42 0.27 3.98 -7.25
CA GLU A 42 -0.12 3.86 -8.66
C GLU A 42 1.09 3.93 -9.61
N ILE A 43 1.99 4.91 -9.39
CA ILE A 43 3.18 5.11 -10.22
C ILE A 43 4.16 3.94 -10.06
N LEU A 44 4.42 3.49 -8.82
CA LEU A 44 5.33 2.37 -8.55
C LEU A 44 4.81 1.07 -9.20
N THR A 45 3.52 0.80 -9.05
CA THR A 45 2.90 -0.40 -9.66
C THR A 45 2.99 -0.35 -11.18
N ARG A 46 2.72 0.81 -11.80
CA ARG A 46 2.86 0.99 -13.26
C ARG A 46 4.29 0.84 -13.77
N ALA A 47 5.27 1.15 -12.94
CA ALA A 47 6.68 0.93 -13.24
C ALA A 47 7.10 -0.55 -13.06
N GLY A 48 6.20 -1.43 -12.62
CA GLY A 48 6.43 -2.86 -12.47
C GLY A 48 6.99 -3.25 -11.10
N PHE A 49 6.89 -2.37 -10.11
CA PHE A 49 7.24 -2.71 -8.73
C PHE A 49 6.07 -3.43 -8.05
N GLU A 50 6.40 -4.42 -7.23
CA GLU A 50 5.49 -4.99 -6.24
C GLU A 50 5.47 -4.06 -5.02
N VAL A 51 4.29 -3.59 -4.65
CA VAL A 51 4.09 -2.60 -3.59
C VAL A 51 3.25 -3.22 -2.48
N GLU A 52 3.80 -3.23 -1.28
CA GLU A 52 3.11 -3.65 -0.07
C GLU A 52 2.78 -2.41 0.77
N VAL A 53 1.50 -2.24 1.11
CA VAL A 53 1.05 -1.18 2.02
C VAL A 53 1.14 -1.74 3.44
N LEU A 54 1.98 -1.13 4.26
CA LEU A 54 2.18 -1.51 5.66
C LEU A 54 1.16 -0.79 6.54
N GLU A 55 0.78 -1.43 7.65
CA GLU A 55 -0.01 -0.76 8.68
C GLU A 55 0.76 0.47 9.19
N PRO A 56 0.08 1.61 9.44
CA PRO A 56 0.71 2.78 10.01
C PRO A 56 1.30 2.44 11.38
N HIS A 57 2.61 2.57 11.51
CA HIS A 57 3.28 2.42 12.79
C HIS A 57 3.21 3.75 13.56
N ASP A 58 2.68 3.72 14.78
CA ASP A 58 2.63 4.89 15.69
C ASP A 58 4.02 5.35 16.16
N GLU A 59 5.07 4.58 15.88
CA GLU A 59 6.43 4.94 16.27
C GLU A 59 6.98 6.03 15.34
N PRO A 60 7.50 7.15 15.90
CA PRO A 60 8.12 8.18 15.09
C PRO A 60 9.30 7.59 14.33
N VAL A 61 9.29 7.75 13.00
CA VAL A 61 10.41 7.36 12.14
C VAL A 61 11.67 8.02 12.71
N SER A 62 12.56 7.20 13.26
CA SER A 62 13.79 7.71 13.86
C SER A 62 14.53 8.53 12.80
N PRO A 63 14.87 9.80 13.07
CA PRO A 63 15.41 10.67 12.05
C PRO A 63 16.65 10.03 11.43
N THR A 64 16.68 10.03 10.09
CA THR A 64 17.78 9.52 9.27
C THR A 64 19.10 9.86 9.93
N LEU A 65 19.88 8.82 10.30
CA LEU A 65 21.25 8.99 10.76
C LEU A 65 21.95 10.00 9.83
N PRO A 66 22.66 11.01 10.36
CA PRO A 66 23.26 12.03 9.51
C PRO A 66 24.07 11.36 8.41
N LEU A 67 23.87 11.78 7.16
CA LEU A 67 24.66 11.30 6.03
C LEU A 67 26.14 11.59 6.33
N LEU A 68 26.85 10.58 6.81
CA LEU A 68 28.26 10.71 7.12
C LEU A 68 29.01 10.90 5.79
N PRO A 69 29.92 11.88 5.71
CA PRO A 69 30.73 12.07 4.52
C PRO A 69 31.55 10.81 4.27
N ARG A 70 31.47 10.27 3.05
CA ARG A 70 32.29 9.13 2.62
C ARG A 70 33.75 9.57 2.62
N THR A 71 34.54 9.05 3.55
CA THR A 71 35.99 9.28 3.53
C THR A 71 36.59 8.52 2.33
N PRO A 72 37.41 9.18 1.49
CA PRO A 72 38.08 8.49 0.39
C PRO A 72 39.02 7.44 0.98
N ARG A 73 38.83 6.17 0.57
CA ARG A 73 39.68 5.06 0.99
C ARG A 73 41.10 5.35 0.49
N ALA A 74 42.02 5.62 1.42
CA ALA A 74 43.42 5.88 1.08
C ALA A 74 43.95 4.71 0.24
N ARG A 75 44.29 4.98 -1.03
CA ARG A 75 44.97 4.01 -1.87
C ARG A 75 46.35 3.78 -1.24
N ARG A 76 46.56 2.60 -0.66
CA ARG A 76 47.90 2.16 -0.26
C ARG A 76 48.71 2.03 -1.55
N ALA A 77 49.66 2.93 -1.78
CA ALA A 77 50.68 2.76 -2.79
C ALA A 77 51.67 1.70 -2.28
N SER A 78 51.96 0.71 -3.14
CA SER A 78 52.99 -0.32 -2.96
C SER A 78 54.39 0.26 -3.03
#